data_AF-A0A957T9Y3-F1
#
_entry.id   AF-A0A957T9Y3-F1
#
_cell.length_a   1.000
_cell.length_b   1.000
_cell.length_c   1.000
_cell.angle_alpha   90.00
_cell.angle_beta   90.00
_cell.angle_gamma   90.00
#
_symmetry.space_group_name_H-M   'P 1'
#
loop_
_entity.id
_entity.type
_entity.pdbx_description
1 polymer ?
#
loop_
_entity_poly.entity_id
_entity_poly.type
_entity_poly.pdbx_seq_one_letter_code
_entity_poly.pdbx_strand_id
1 'polypeptide(L)'
;MQAKQGTLRTVVVVLIASLVLTACSGSNGQGSTWFNLPSIPVSLDAQGNASVLGFNLGYIGLQPSLIAQLQAANVQELGVRIGYNGIFLYQNGQALPYIAWDDQSVDTLLGVLRSGALDSFGVPGDTAASALPWARRIGLGVNLKLPLASGATALDIPRWRGEETVSGGGNVATTIGPIAINGLAFDQSGGASIAGTPLSDLGVAFALPANVLQILQSINAEQVTINTTPTGIQLGLNGQPLPSLAYNGESLGRALGLAQPFVAGTPLESTLADLGPQLEGADIGVAVSFTGEPVGGITLSAVPLQLQADGSLSAYGIPVTNVGADLVGNLQSAGVEQLFVNVAQDNLILAVNGEALPVITWSPQTLALIGDLAPTLGLPADMIGSVLPLVQGLLSESPLGLTIAVDPATSAEPVTVDASVPDIASLPEPDIQIGAVLQNGQLQSVAGLPVSTLGGLGIAIPELPADIVNIVNSLGVSQLQIVSSGNALVIRGDESTLLALTYTEESLGSLLSLVGALTGDSSLGDTVGQYLPLITAQNLNIVVGLNGGEAPATRLSDIPLTVQQDGSLLVFGADLGLGSL
;
A
#
# COMPACT_ATOMS: atom_id res chain seq x y z
N MET A 1 62.73 -32.01 -20.46
CA MET A 1 61.27 -32.26 -20.63
C MET A 1 61.03 -33.75 -20.66
N GLN A 2 60.29 -34.28 -19.67
CA GLN A 2 59.41 -35.46 -19.76
C GLN A 2 58.83 -35.68 -18.36
N ALA A 3 57.86 -34.84 -17.98
CA ALA A 3 56.98 -35.14 -16.86
C ALA A 3 56.19 -36.40 -17.23
N LYS A 4 56.34 -37.47 -16.43
CA LYS A 4 55.69 -38.76 -16.62
C LYS A 4 54.17 -38.57 -16.69
N GLN A 5 53.55 -39.04 -17.77
CA GLN A 5 52.09 -39.12 -17.99
C GLN A 5 51.29 -39.78 -16.85
N GLY A 6 51.95 -40.47 -15.92
CA GLY A 6 51.31 -41.06 -14.74
C GLY A 6 50.77 -40.03 -13.75
N THR A 7 51.42 -38.88 -13.56
CA THR A 7 50.99 -37.87 -12.57
C THR A 7 49.76 -37.11 -13.07
N LEU A 8 49.63 -36.91 -14.38
CA LEU A 8 48.45 -36.33 -15.01
C LEU A 8 47.20 -37.19 -14.81
N ARG A 9 47.33 -38.53 -14.85
CA ARG A 9 46.23 -39.46 -14.56
C ARG A 9 45.77 -39.42 -13.10
N THR A 10 46.70 -39.31 -12.15
CA THR A 10 46.34 -39.16 -10.73
C THR A 10 45.65 -37.82 -10.47
N VAL A 11 46.12 -36.73 -11.09
CA VAL A 11 45.48 -35.41 -11.00
C VAL A 11 44.08 -35.43 -11.63
N VAL A 12 43.92 -36.08 -12.80
CA VAL A 12 42.61 -36.20 -13.46
C VAL A 12 41.63 -37.07 -12.66
N VAL A 13 42.09 -38.13 -12.00
CA VAL A 13 41.21 -38.97 -11.15
C VAL A 13 40.81 -38.26 -9.85
N VAL A 14 41.69 -37.48 -9.24
CA VAL A 14 41.35 -36.64 -8.08
C VAL A 14 40.37 -35.52 -8.47
N LEU A 15 40.55 -34.93 -9.65
CA LEU A 15 39.71 -33.86 -10.20
C LEU A 15 38.32 -34.39 -10.62
N ILE A 16 38.22 -35.64 -11.10
CA ILE A 16 36.94 -36.30 -11.39
C ILE A 16 36.25 -36.77 -10.11
N ALA A 17 36.99 -37.27 -9.11
CA ALA A 17 36.42 -37.66 -7.81
C ALA A 17 35.87 -36.45 -7.01
N SER A 18 36.48 -35.28 -7.17
CA SER A 18 35.96 -34.02 -6.59
C SER A 18 34.80 -33.44 -7.40
N LEU A 19 34.75 -33.65 -8.72
CA LEU A 19 33.59 -33.28 -9.57
C LEU A 19 32.35 -34.18 -9.37
N VAL A 20 32.52 -35.37 -8.81
CA VAL A 20 31.40 -36.33 -8.59
C VAL A 20 30.82 -36.21 -7.17
N LEU A 21 31.58 -35.68 -6.20
CA LEU A 21 31.05 -35.29 -4.88
C LEU A 21 30.30 -33.95 -4.88
N THR A 22 30.26 -33.25 -6.02
CA THR A 22 29.42 -32.06 -6.27
C THR A 22 28.01 -32.37 -6.82
N ALA A 23 27.50 -33.58 -6.67
CA ALA A 23 26.16 -33.92 -7.17
C ALA A 23 25.27 -34.55 -6.08
N CYS A 24 24.41 -33.70 -5.48
CA CYS A 24 23.24 -33.91 -4.61
C CYS A 24 23.41 -33.07 -3.33
N SER A 25 22.67 -32.01 -3.00
CA SER A 25 21.38 -31.46 -3.46
C SER A 25 21.17 -30.13 -2.72
N GLY A 26 20.70 -29.07 -3.40
CA GLY A 26 20.12 -27.88 -2.76
C GLY A 26 21.04 -26.65 -2.68
N SER A 27 20.85 -25.69 -3.59
CA SER A 27 21.50 -24.39 -3.65
C SER A 27 21.34 -23.56 -2.38
N ASN A 28 22.43 -22.97 -1.87
CA ASN A 28 22.52 -21.76 -1.05
C ASN A 28 24.03 -21.39 -0.92
N GLY A 29 24.44 -20.14 -1.22
CA GLY A 29 25.83 -19.69 -1.47
C GLY A 29 26.91 -20.16 -0.48
N GLN A 30 27.72 -21.16 -0.88
CA GLN A 30 28.82 -21.73 -0.08
C GLN A 30 30.20 -21.49 -0.73
N GLY A 31 30.52 -20.24 -1.07
CA GLY A 31 31.92 -19.88 -1.29
C GLY A 31 32.60 -19.46 0.01
N SER A 32 33.91 -19.66 0.09
CA SER A 32 34.71 -19.23 1.24
C SER A 32 35.99 -18.53 0.78
N THR A 33 36.44 -17.62 1.62
CA THR A 33 37.77 -17.04 1.52
C THR A 33 38.84 -18.14 1.60
N TRP A 34 39.86 -18.08 0.74
CA TRP A 34 40.95 -19.06 0.75
C TRP A 34 41.89 -18.88 1.94
N PHE A 35 41.99 -17.64 2.39
CA PHE A 35 42.77 -17.22 3.53
C PHE A 35 41.95 -16.16 4.25
N ASN A 36 42.10 -16.02 5.56
CA ASN A 36 41.48 -14.95 6.33
C ASN A 36 42.58 -14.21 7.08
N LEU A 37 42.91 -12.98 6.66
CA LEU A 37 43.91 -12.18 7.37
C LEU A 37 43.34 -11.70 8.72
N PRO A 38 44.18 -11.64 9.78
CA PRO A 38 43.78 -10.99 11.01
C PRO A 38 43.49 -9.52 10.75
N SER A 39 42.53 -8.95 11.49
CA SER A 39 42.28 -7.51 11.36
C SER A 39 43.50 -6.69 11.74
N ILE A 40 43.76 -5.67 10.94
CA ILE A 40 44.79 -4.68 11.24
C ILE A 40 44.22 -3.71 12.30
N PRO A 41 44.82 -3.63 13.50
CA PRO A 41 44.39 -2.65 14.49
C PRO A 41 44.91 -1.26 14.10
N VAL A 42 43.98 -0.31 13.99
CA VAL A 42 44.23 1.10 13.71
C VAL A 42 43.76 1.88 14.93
N SER A 43 44.67 2.50 15.68
CA SER A 43 44.35 3.33 16.84
C SER A 43 44.19 4.79 16.44
N LEU A 44 43.06 5.39 16.82
CA LEU A 44 42.75 6.80 16.61
C LEU A 44 42.98 7.60 17.90
N ASP A 45 43.50 8.81 17.76
CA ASP A 45 43.49 9.81 18.84
C ASP A 45 42.25 10.71 18.76
N ALA A 46 42.09 11.62 19.74
CA ALA A 46 40.96 12.55 19.81
C ALA A 46 40.94 13.59 18.67
N GLN A 47 42.04 13.72 17.92
CA GLN A 47 42.20 14.63 16.80
C GLN A 47 41.96 13.93 15.45
N GLY A 48 41.71 12.62 15.45
CA GLY A 48 41.50 11.83 14.24
C GLY A 48 42.78 11.37 13.55
N ASN A 49 43.94 11.46 14.21
CA ASN A 49 45.15 10.86 13.68
C ASN A 49 45.15 9.36 13.94
N ALA A 50 45.47 8.59 12.91
CA ALA A 50 45.56 7.14 12.98
C ALA A 50 46.99 6.67 13.23
N SER A 51 47.12 5.56 13.93
CA SER A 51 48.37 4.81 14.05
C SER A 51 48.12 3.32 13.91
N VAL A 52 49.03 2.63 13.23
CA VAL A 52 48.98 1.17 13.05
C VAL A 52 50.27 0.60 13.60
N LEU A 53 50.17 -0.29 14.60
CA LEU A 53 51.32 -0.93 15.24
C LEU A 53 52.38 0.08 15.74
N GLY A 54 51.94 1.26 16.19
CA GLY A 54 52.81 2.34 16.67
C GLY A 54 53.36 3.28 15.58
N PHE A 55 53.07 3.01 14.30
CA PHE A 55 53.42 3.91 13.19
C PHE A 55 52.29 4.90 12.93
N ASN A 56 52.59 6.19 13.01
CA ASN A 56 51.62 7.25 12.75
C ASN A 56 51.34 7.35 11.24
N LEU A 57 50.06 7.29 10.87
CA LEU A 57 49.56 7.41 9.49
C LEU A 57 49.05 8.82 9.16
N GLY A 58 49.02 9.71 10.15
CA GLY A 58 48.45 11.04 10.08
C GLY A 58 46.92 11.04 10.20
N TYR A 59 46.33 12.18 9.87
CA TYR A 59 44.88 12.36 9.84
C TYR A 59 44.26 11.55 8.71
N ILE A 60 43.28 10.69 9.04
CA ILE A 60 42.61 9.81 8.05
C ILE A 60 41.21 10.30 7.64
N GLY A 61 40.87 11.55 7.92
CA GLY A 61 39.58 12.12 7.53
C GLY A 61 38.47 12.06 8.58
N LEU A 62 38.71 11.48 9.76
CA LEU A 62 37.71 11.40 10.84
C LEU A 62 37.74 12.67 11.69
N GLN A 63 36.70 13.48 11.59
CA GLN A 63 36.59 14.73 12.35
C GLN A 63 36.47 14.48 13.87
N PRO A 64 37.03 15.35 14.73
CA PRO A 64 36.90 15.23 16.18
C PRO A 64 35.45 15.17 16.69
N SER A 65 34.51 15.85 16.01
CA SER A 65 33.08 15.80 16.31
C SER A 65 32.48 14.40 16.12
N LEU A 66 32.85 13.72 15.02
CA LEU A 66 32.45 12.34 14.74
C LEU A 66 33.02 11.39 15.80
N ILE A 67 34.27 11.58 16.21
CA ILE A 67 34.87 10.79 17.30
C ILE A 67 34.10 11.00 18.61
N ALA A 68 33.75 12.24 18.94
CA ALA A 68 32.93 12.54 20.12
C ALA A 68 31.52 11.93 20.04
N GLN A 69 30.90 11.92 18.86
CA GLN A 69 29.60 11.27 18.63
C GLN A 69 29.69 9.74 18.82
N LEU A 70 30.73 9.11 18.27
CA LEU A 70 30.99 7.68 18.47
C LEU A 70 31.28 7.36 19.94
N GLN A 71 32.01 8.21 20.65
CA GLN A 71 32.22 8.09 22.09
C GLN A 71 30.92 8.24 22.89
N ALA A 72 30.05 9.18 22.50
CA ALA A 72 28.74 9.35 23.12
C ALA A 72 27.83 8.12 22.90
N ALA A 73 27.97 7.44 21.76
CA ALA A 73 27.37 6.13 21.48
C ALA A 73 28.08 4.96 22.17
N ASN A 74 29.03 5.22 23.08
CA ASN A 74 29.84 4.22 23.78
C ASN A 74 30.61 3.27 22.83
N VAL A 75 31.04 3.77 21.67
CA VAL A 75 31.84 3.01 20.71
C VAL A 75 33.32 3.14 21.07
N GLN A 76 33.97 2.00 21.29
CA GLN A 76 35.40 1.89 21.56
C GLN A 76 36.15 1.21 20.41
N GLU A 77 35.48 0.33 19.66
CA GLU A 77 36.04 -0.32 18.47
C GLU A 77 34.99 -0.42 17.36
N LEU A 78 35.38 -0.03 16.15
CA LEU A 78 34.64 -0.32 14.92
C LEU A 78 35.42 -1.32 14.07
N GLY A 79 34.81 -2.43 13.72
CA GLY A 79 35.38 -3.45 12.84
C GLY A 79 34.75 -3.41 11.47
N VAL A 80 35.56 -3.46 10.42
CA VAL A 80 35.10 -3.70 9.05
C VAL A 80 35.84 -4.91 8.51
N ARG A 81 35.11 -5.87 7.93
CA ARG A 81 35.67 -7.06 7.31
C ARG A 81 35.07 -7.29 5.95
N ILE A 82 35.91 -7.61 4.98
CA ILE A 82 35.49 -7.90 3.61
C ILE A 82 35.88 -9.35 3.34
N GLY A 83 34.92 -10.18 2.94
CA GLY A 83 35.11 -11.61 2.68
C GLY A 83 34.40 -12.06 1.41
N TYR A 84 34.28 -13.38 1.23
CA TYR A 84 33.65 -13.95 0.04
C TYR A 84 32.18 -13.60 -0.01
N ASN A 85 31.54 -13.62 1.16
CA ASN A 85 30.09 -13.52 1.33
C ASN A 85 29.59 -12.10 1.65
N GLY A 86 30.48 -11.14 1.91
CA GLY A 86 30.03 -9.77 2.17
C GLY A 86 31.05 -8.84 2.84
N ILE A 87 30.53 -7.68 3.27
CA ILE A 87 31.20 -6.72 4.14
C ILE A 87 30.53 -6.71 5.51
N PHE A 88 31.19 -7.28 6.50
CA PHE A 88 30.71 -7.36 7.88
C PHE A 88 31.19 -6.17 8.70
N LEU A 89 30.27 -5.58 9.45
CA LEU A 89 30.49 -4.43 10.31
C LEU A 89 30.32 -4.84 11.77
N TYR A 90 31.19 -4.32 12.64
CA TYR A 90 31.15 -4.60 14.07
C TYR A 90 31.24 -3.33 14.88
N GLN A 91 30.49 -3.28 15.97
CA GLN A 91 30.62 -2.28 17.03
C GLN A 91 30.98 -3.02 18.32
N ASN A 92 32.12 -2.69 18.92
CA ASN A 92 32.57 -3.29 20.17
C ASN A 92 32.59 -4.84 20.15
N GLY A 93 32.88 -5.44 18.98
CA GLY A 93 32.87 -6.88 18.77
C GLY A 93 31.50 -7.51 18.51
N GLN A 94 30.42 -6.72 18.49
CA GLN A 94 29.07 -7.17 18.16
C GLN A 94 28.75 -6.87 16.70
N ALA A 95 28.10 -7.81 16.01
CA ALA A 95 27.73 -7.65 14.61
C ALA A 95 26.64 -6.58 14.43
N LEU A 96 26.84 -5.75 13.42
CA LEU A 96 25.87 -4.80 12.85
C LEU A 96 25.29 -5.39 11.55
N PRO A 97 24.29 -4.74 10.92
CA PRO A 97 23.87 -5.07 9.57
C PRO A 97 25.07 -5.07 8.64
N TYR A 98 25.10 -6.02 7.71
CA TYR A 98 26.24 -6.26 6.84
C TYR A 98 25.81 -6.22 5.37
N ILE A 99 26.75 -5.92 4.48
CA ILE A 99 26.48 -5.98 3.04
C ILE A 99 26.69 -7.42 2.62
N ALA A 100 25.63 -8.12 2.24
CA ALA A 100 25.70 -9.46 1.69
C ALA A 100 25.86 -9.40 0.17
N TRP A 101 26.64 -10.32 -0.38
CA TRP A 101 26.77 -10.46 -1.82
C TRP A 101 27.03 -11.91 -2.23
N ASP A 102 26.76 -12.18 -3.49
CA ASP A 102 27.09 -13.39 -4.22
C ASP A 102 27.88 -13.04 -5.49
N ASP A 103 28.16 -14.03 -6.33
CA ASP A 103 28.97 -13.79 -7.54
C ASP A 103 28.25 -12.90 -8.55
N GLN A 104 26.92 -13.06 -8.71
CA GLN A 104 26.14 -12.26 -9.65
C GLN A 104 26.05 -10.80 -9.21
N SER A 105 25.73 -10.55 -7.94
CA SER A 105 25.65 -9.19 -7.40
C SER A 105 27.01 -8.48 -7.36
N VAL A 106 28.10 -9.21 -7.16
CA VAL A 106 29.46 -8.65 -7.29
C VAL A 106 29.78 -8.28 -8.72
N ASP A 107 29.40 -9.11 -9.70
CA ASP A 107 29.61 -8.78 -11.12
C ASP A 107 28.85 -7.50 -11.51
N THR A 108 27.59 -7.34 -11.03
CA THR A 108 26.83 -6.09 -11.19
C THR A 108 27.53 -4.92 -10.53
N LEU A 109 27.98 -5.05 -9.27
CA LEU A 109 28.72 -4.02 -8.56
C LEU A 109 30.01 -3.62 -9.29
N LEU A 110 30.75 -4.58 -9.84
CA LEU A 110 31.96 -4.31 -10.62
C LEU A 110 31.66 -3.53 -11.90
N GLY A 111 30.50 -3.78 -12.54
CA GLY A 111 30.01 -2.95 -13.64
C GLY A 111 29.77 -1.51 -13.21
N VAL A 112 29.07 -1.31 -12.09
CA VAL A 112 28.82 0.02 -11.51
C VAL A 112 30.13 0.72 -11.15
N LEU A 113 31.08 0.04 -10.51
CA LEU A 113 32.37 0.64 -10.13
C LEU A 113 33.19 1.10 -11.34
N ARG A 114 33.22 0.30 -12.42
CA ARG A 114 33.97 0.63 -13.64
C ARG A 114 33.36 1.75 -14.47
N SER A 115 32.09 2.09 -14.24
CA SER A 115 31.46 3.23 -14.91
C SER A 115 32.03 4.59 -14.48
N GLY A 116 32.76 4.65 -13.35
CA GLY A 116 33.20 5.89 -12.72
C GLY A 116 32.11 6.60 -11.91
N ALA A 117 30.91 6.01 -11.79
CA ALA A 117 29.79 6.59 -11.04
C ALA A 117 30.11 6.94 -9.58
N LEU A 118 31.09 6.28 -8.97
CA LEU A 118 31.50 6.55 -7.59
C LEU A 118 32.65 7.55 -7.45
N ASP A 119 33.25 8.00 -8.55
CA ASP A 119 34.39 8.93 -8.52
C ASP A 119 33.97 10.29 -7.92
N SER A 120 32.71 10.71 -8.15
CA SER A 120 32.12 11.91 -7.53
C SER A 120 32.01 11.80 -6.01
N PHE A 121 32.02 10.59 -5.46
CA PHE A 121 32.03 10.33 -4.02
C PHE A 121 33.45 10.07 -3.48
N GLY A 122 34.48 10.31 -4.30
CA GLY A 122 35.88 10.14 -3.90
C GLY A 122 36.33 8.68 -3.83
N VAL A 123 35.57 7.74 -4.38
CA VAL A 123 35.93 6.33 -4.49
C VAL A 123 36.51 6.09 -5.89
N PRO A 124 37.81 5.79 -6.05
CA PRO A 124 38.38 5.55 -7.37
C PRO A 124 37.84 4.22 -7.92
N GLY A 125 36.82 4.30 -8.79
CA GLY A 125 36.01 3.16 -9.22
C GLY A 125 36.85 2.00 -9.79
N ASP A 126 37.81 2.32 -10.65
CA ASP A 126 38.72 1.33 -11.27
C ASP A 126 39.61 0.62 -10.25
N THR A 127 40.08 1.35 -9.24
CA THR A 127 40.93 0.78 -8.18
C THR A 127 40.10 -0.16 -7.30
N ALA A 128 38.89 0.28 -6.93
CA ALA A 128 37.95 -0.55 -6.16
C ALA A 128 37.55 -1.81 -6.93
N ALA A 129 37.21 -1.68 -8.23
CA ALA A 129 36.84 -2.80 -9.09
C ALA A 129 37.99 -3.81 -9.26
N SER A 130 39.24 -3.34 -9.27
CA SER A 130 40.42 -4.20 -9.36
C SER A 130 40.76 -4.88 -8.04
N ALA A 131 40.49 -4.22 -6.90
CA ALA A 131 40.80 -4.73 -5.57
C ALA A 131 39.73 -5.70 -5.03
N LEU A 132 38.45 -5.49 -5.35
CA LEU A 132 37.34 -6.24 -4.78
C LEU A 132 37.44 -7.77 -5.00
N PRO A 133 37.78 -8.29 -6.19
CA PRO A 133 37.95 -9.74 -6.37
C PRO A 133 39.04 -10.34 -5.49
N TRP A 134 40.11 -9.58 -5.21
CA TRP A 134 41.17 -10.01 -4.30
C TRP A 134 40.72 -9.95 -2.84
N ALA A 135 40.02 -8.88 -2.45
CA ALA A 135 39.45 -8.75 -1.12
C ALA A 135 38.50 -9.91 -0.78
N ARG A 136 37.65 -10.32 -1.73
CA ARG A 136 36.75 -11.49 -1.61
C ARG A 136 37.49 -12.83 -1.47
N ARG A 137 38.70 -12.96 -2.04
CA ARG A 137 39.48 -14.21 -1.99
C ARG A 137 40.35 -14.35 -0.74
N ILE A 138 40.90 -13.25 -0.22
CA ILE A 138 41.92 -13.25 0.85
C ILE A 138 41.34 -12.84 2.21
N GLY A 139 40.13 -12.28 2.28
CA GLY A 139 39.51 -11.89 3.55
C GLY A 139 40.29 -10.80 4.27
N LEU A 140 39.85 -9.54 4.17
CA LEU A 140 40.53 -8.39 4.77
C LEU A 140 39.75 -7.88 5.98
N GLY A 141 40.46 -7.37 6.99
CA GLY A 141 39.84 -6.79 8.17
C GLY A 141 40.59 -5.59 8.71
N VAL A 142 39.86 -4.59 9.20
CA VAL A 142 40.39 -3.41 9.88
C VAL A 142 39.59 -3.21 11.16
N ASN A 143 40.28 -2.99 12.28
CA ASN A 143 39.66 -2.64 13.55
C ASN A 143 40.12 -1.24 13.95
N LEU A 144 39.22 -0.27 13.87
CA LEU A 144 39.42 1.11 14.29
C LEU A 144 39.17 1.22 15.79
N LYS A 145 40.21 1.47 16.57
CA LYS A 145 40.14 1.69 18.02
C LYS A 145 40.01 3.16 18.30
N LEU A 146 38.90 3.54 18.91
CA LEU A 146 38.61 4.91 19.30
C LEU A 146 39.22 5.23 20.68
N PRO A 147 39.53 6.52 20.94
CA PRO A 147 39.89 6.94 22.28
C PRO A 147 38.72 6.68 23.25
N LEU A 148 39.03 6.27 24.48
CA LEU A 148 38.02 6.06 25.51
C LEU A 148 37.33 7.38 25.88
N ALA A 149 36.01 7.34 26.04
CA ALA A 149 35.28 8.45 26.64
C ALA A 149 35.74 8.65 28.10
N SER A 150 35.67 9.90 28.58
CA SER A 150 36.07 10.21 29.96
C SER A 150 35.25 9.40 30.97
N GLY A 151 35.92 8.60 31.80
CA GLY A 151 35.27 7.75 32.81
C GLY A 151 34.73 6.40 32.27
N ALA A 152 34.88 6.10 30.99
CA ALA A 152 34.51 4.81 30.43
C ALA A 152 35.57 3.73 30.73
N THR A 153 35.11 2.53 31.09
CA THR A 153 35.98 1.35 31.25
C THR A 153 36.23 0.72 29.89
N ALA A 154 37.47 0.30 29.64
CA ALA A 154 37.82 -0.43 28.42
C ALA A 154 37.03 -1.75 28.34
N LEU A 155 36.35 -1.99 27.22
CA LEU A 155 35.64 -3.24 26.96
C LEU A 155 36.63 -4.35 26.59
N ASP A 156 36.39 -5.56 27.08
CA ASP A 156 37.11 -6.76 26.64
C ASP A 156 36.47 -7.27 25.35
N ILE A 157 37.02 -6.83 24.21
CA ILE A 157 36.51 -7.17 22.88
C ILE A 157 37.28 -8.39 22.36
N PRO A 158 36.62 -9.54 22.15
CA PRO A 158 37.29 -10.74 21.67
C PRO A 158 37.96 -10.50 20.31
N ARG A 159 39.14 -11.09 20.14
CA ARG A 159 39.74 -11.20 18.81
C ARG A 159 38.87 -12.10 17.94
N TRP A 160 38.55 -11.62 16.76
CA TRP A 160 37.83 -12.38 15.74
C TRP A 160 38.57 -13.66 15.33
N ARG A 161 37.81 -14.68 14.93
CA ARG A 161 38.28 -16.06 14.77
C ARG A 161 38.12 -16.67 13.36
N GLY A 162 37.58 -15.95 12.38
CA GLY A 162 37.41 -16.44 11.00
C GLY A 162 36.13 -15.94 10.34
N GLU A 163 36.02 -16.12 9.01
CA GLU A 163 34.87 -15.67 8.21
C GLU A 163 33.54 -16.05 8.87
N GLU A 164 32.69 -15.04 9.13
CA GLU A 164 31.37 -15.28 9.65
C GLU A 164 30.48 -15.79 8.52
N THR A 165 29.78 -16.88 8.80
CA THR A 165 28.76 -17.38 7.89
C THR A 165 27.59 -16.41 7.93
N VAL A 166 27.07 -16.08 6.74
CA VAL A 166 25.80 -15.38 6.56
C VAL A 166 24.77 -16.03 7.49
N SER A 167 24.38 -15.29 8.54
CA SER A 167 23.28 -15.71 9.37
C SER A 167 22.04 -15.43 8.53
N GLY A 168 21.54 -16.45 7.83
CA GLY A 168 20.21 -16.37 7.23
C GLY A 168 19.28 -15.99 8.38
N GLY A 169 18.67 -14.80 8.30
CA GLY A 169 17.74 -14.37 9.34
C GLY A 169 16.72 -15.48 9.53
N GLY A 170 16.39 -15.80 10.78
CA GLY A 170 15.36 -16.79 11.06
C GLY A 170 14.08 -16.46 10.28
N ASN A 171 13.19 -17.43 10.11
CA ASN A 171 11.87 -17.16 9.54
C ASN A 171 11.11 -16.23 10.48
N VAL A 172 11.32 -14.94 10.34
CA VAL A 172 10.55 -13.88 10.98
C VAL A 172 9.34 -13.67 10.08
N ALA A 173 8.15 -13.72 10.69
CA ALA A 173 6.92 -13.51 9.94
C ALA A 173 6.85 -12.07 9.43
N THR A 174 6.47 -11.90 8.17
CA THR A 174 6.09 -10.60 7.62
C THR A 174 4.89 -10.07 8.38
N THR A 175 5.01 -8.86 8.93
CA THR A 175 3.90 -8.15 9.59
C THR A 175 3.45 -6.93 8.80
N ILE A 176 4.25 -6.46 7.84
CA ILE A 176 3.95 -5.34 6.94
C ILE A 176 4.13 -5.83 5.50
N GLY A 177 3.06 -5.82 4.70
CA GLY A 177 3.06 -6.32 3.33
C GLY A 177 2.64 -7.78 3.17
N PRO A 178 2.77 -8.35 1.95
CA PRO A 178 3.56 -7.84 0.83
C PRO A 178 2.96 -6.59 0.17
N ILE A 179 3.78 -5.58 -0.10
CA ILE A 179 3.40 -4.38 -0.88
C ILE A 179 4.34 -4.29 -2.08
N ALA A 180 3.83 -4.11 -3.30
CA ALA A 180 4.70 -3.83 -4.45
C ALA A 180 4.30 -2.54 -5.17
N ILE A 181 5.23 -1.59 -5.20
CA ILE A 181 5.09 -0.28 -5.86
C ILE A 181 5.99 -0.30 -7.10
N ASN A 182 5.46 -0.75 -8.24
CA ASN A 182 6.20 -0.76 -9.52
C ASN A 182 5.80 0.37 -10.47
N GLY A 183 4.87 1.22 -10.03
CA GLY A 183 4.35 2.34 -10.82
C GLY A 183 5.19 3.61 -10.77
N LEU A 184 6.31 3.66 -10.02
CA LEU A 184 7.13 4.87 -9.89
C LEU A 184 8.08 5.02 -11.09
N ALA A 185 8.03 6.16 -11.76
CA ALA A 185 8.91 6.49 -12.87
C ALA A 185 9.47 7.90 -12.77
N PHE A 186 10.65 8.11 -13.32
CA PHE A 186 11.29 9.41 -13.50
C PHE A 186 11.56 9.63 -14.98
N ASP A 187 11.19 10.82 -15.46
CA ASP A 187 11.50 11.24 -16.82
C ASP A 187 12.95 11.76 -16.97
N GLN A 188 13.33 12.13 -18.19
CA GLN A 188 14.68 12.64 -18.49
C GLN A 188 15.01 13.98 -17.82
N SER A 189 14.00 14.74 -17.40
CA SER A 189 14.15 15.97 -16.62
C SER A 189 14.21 15.72 -15.11
N GLY A 190 14.01 14.47 -14.68
CA GLY A 190 13.92 14.06 -13.28
C GLY A 190 12.54 14.24 -12.68
N GLY A 191 11.53 14.60 -13.46
CA GLY A 191 10.14 14.67 -13.01
C GLY A 191 9.62 13.30 -12.63
N ALA A 192 8.98 13.20 -11.47
CA ALA A 192 8.45 11.94 -10.95
C ALA A 192 6.99 11.73 -11.38
N SER A 193 6.63 10.48 -11.68
CA SER A 193 5.26 10.04 -11.88
C SER A 193 4.98 8.72 -11.15
N ILE A 194 3.73 8.51 -10.75
CA ILE A 194 3.25 7.27 -10.15
C ILE A 194 2.04 6.77 -10.94
N ALA A 195 2.07 5.50 -11.39
CA ALA A 195 1.04 4.92 -12.25
C ALA A 195 0.69 5.83 -13.46
N GLY A 196 1.73 6.41 -14.09
CA GLY A 196 1.59 7.32 -15.23
C GLY A 196 1.13 8.74 -14.89
N THR A 197 0.80 9.05 -13.63
CA THR A 197 0.36 10.39 -13.19
C THR A 197 1.55 11.19 -12.64
N PRO A 198 1.88 12.38 -13.19
CA PRO A 198 2.94 13.23 -12.63
C PRO A 198 2.67 13.60 -11.17
N LEU A 199 3.68 13.50 -10.30
CA LEU A 199 3.53 13.88 -8.88
C LEU A 199 3.22 15.37 -8.71
N SER A 200 3.63 16.22 -9.66
CA SER A 200 3.27 17.64 -9.68
C SER A 200 1.77 17.87 -9.73
N ASP A 201 1.03 16.99 -10.41
CA ASP A 201 -0.42 17.09 -10.56
C ASP A 201 -1.11 16.68 -9.25
N LEU A 202 -0.41 15.94 -8.39
CA LEU A 202 -0.82 15.58 -7.02
C LEU A 202 -0.42 16.65 -5.98
N GLY A 203 0.12 17.79 -6.42
CA GLY A 203 0.65 18.84 -5.54
C GLY A 203 1.99 18.48 -4.87
N VAL A 204 2.62 17.36 -5.27
CA VAL A 204 3.92 16.93 -4.76
C VAL A 204 5.00 17.27 -5.78
N ALA A 205 5.70 18.38 -5.55
CA ALA A 205 6.85 18.75 -6.36
C ALA A 205 8.08 17.95 -5.92
N PHE A 206 8.28 16.77 -6.53
CA PHE A 206 9.49 15.98 -6.35
C PHE A 206 10.20 15.78 -7.70
N ALA A 207 11.49 16.07 -7.74
CA ALA A 207 12.33 15.82 -8.89
C ALA A 207 13.71 15.32 -8.47
N LEU A 208 14.28 14.40 -9.26
CA LEU A 208 15.64 13.94 -9.01
C LEU A 208 16.65 15.06 -9.30
N PRO A 209 17.64 15.27 -8.41
CA PRO A 209 18.73 16.19 -8.68
C PRO A 209 19.51 15.81 -9.96
N ALA A 210 19.94 16.81 -10.74
CA ALA A 210 20.63 16.58 -12.01
C ALA A 210 21.89 15.71 -11.88
N ASN A 211 22.62 15.81 -10.77
CA ASN A 211 23.79 14.97 -10.51
C ASN A 211 23.40 13.49 -10.31
N VAL A 212 22.22 13.20 -9.72
CA VAL A 212 21.71 11.83 -9.58
C VAL A 212 21.33 11.27 -10.94
N LEU A 213 20.64 12.05 -11.79
CA LEU A 213 20.34 11.64 -13.17
C LEU A 213 21.61 11.34 -13.97
N GLN A 214 22.64 12.16 -13.85
CA GLN A 214 23.94 11.92 -14.51
C GLN A 214 24.58 10.62 -14.05
N ILE A 215 24.54 10.32 -12.74
CA ILE A 215 25.04 9.06 -12.19
C ILE A 215 24.25 7.89 -12.76
N LEU A 216 22.91 7.95 -12.72
CA LEU A 216 22.04 6.89 -13.25
C LEU A 216 22.28 6.66 -14.75
N GLN A 217 22.43 7.71 -15.54
CA GLN A 217 22.77 7.63 -16.96
C GLN A 217 24.17 7.02 -17.17
N SER A 218 25.17 7.36 -16.35
CA SER A 218 26.54 6.83 -16.48
C SER A 218 26.62 5.31 -16.25
N ILE A 219 25.71 4.76 -15.44
CA ILE A 219 25.59 3.31 -15.20
C ILE A 219 24.55 2.65 -16.10
N ASN A 220 23.95 3.39 -17.04
CA ASN A 220 22.82 2.95 -17.86
C ASN A 220 21.68 2.34 -17.03
N ALA A 221 21.33 3.00 -15.92
CA ALA A 221 20.20 2.59 -15.08
C ALA A 221 18.89 2.90 -15.80
N GLU A 222 18.16 1.85 -16.16
CA GLU A 222 16.78 1.91 -16.64
C GLU A 222 15.80 1.65 -15.50
N GLN A 223 16.17 0.76 -14.57
CA GLN A 223 15.36 0.38 -13.42
C GLN A 223 16.22 0.15 -12.18
N VAL A 224 15.77 0.62 -11.03
CA VAL A 224 16.30 0.23 -9.72
C VAL A 224 15.19 -0.43 -8.91
N THR A 225 15.49 -1.57 -8.29
CA THR A 225 14.57 -2.26 -7.39
C THR A 225 15.10 -2.25 -5.96
N ILE A 226 14.21 -2.06 -5.01
CA ILE A 226 14.48 -2.08 -3.57
C ILE A 226 13.40 -2.97 -2.95
N ASN A 227 13.79 -4.12 -2.42
CA ASN A 227 12.87 -5.02 -1.72
C ASN A 227 13.31 -5.15 -0.27
N THR A 228 12.52 -4.63 0.66
CA THR A 228 12.72 -4.90 2.09
C THR A 228 12.14 -6.27 2.42
N THR A 229 12.83 -7.03 3.26
CA THR A 229 12.36 -8.28 3.85
C THR A 229 12.63 -8.24 5.35
N PRO A 230 12.01 -9.15 6.14
CA PRO A 230 12.33 -9.31 7.56
C PRO A 230 13.82 -9.53 7.89
N THR A 231 14.63 -9.89 6.88
CA THR A 231 16.03 -10.30 7.03
C THR A 231 17.01 -9.38 6.28
N GLY A 232 16.52 -8.35 5.58
CA GLY A 232 17.39 -7.48 4.82
C GLY A 232 16.70 -6.53 3.83
N ILE A 233 17.52 -5.80 3.07
CA ILE A 233 17.11 -4.96 1.95
C ILE A 233 17.86 -5.46 0.73
N GLN A 234 17.12 -6.03 -0.22
CA GLN A 234 17.64 -6.47 -1.49
C GLN A 234 17.59 -5.31 -2.48
N LEU A 235 18.67 -5.13 -3.23
CA LEU A 235 18.80 -4.09 -4.22
C LEU A 235 18.96 -4.74 -5.59
N GLY A 236 18.44 -4.10 -6.63
CA GLY A 236 18.65 -4.53 -8.01
C GLY A 236 18.80 -3.34 -8.96
N LEU A 237 19.51 -3.59 -10.05
CA LEU A 237 19.75 -2.66 -11.14
C LEU A 237 19.46 -3.39 -12.46
N ASN A 238 18.49 -2.89 -13.24
CA ASN A 238 18.09 -3.46 -14.52
C ASN A 238 17.79 -4.98 -14.44
N GLY A 239 17.07 -5.39 -13.38
CA GLY A 239 16.75 -6.80 -13.12
C GLY A 239 17.93 -7.67 -12.65
N GLN A 240 19.13 -7.12 -12.51
CA GLN A 240 20.28 -7.82 -11.93
C GLN A 240 20.40 -7.49 -10.43
N PRO A 241 20.71 -8.47 -9.57
CA PRO A 241 20.90 -8.21 -8.15
C PRO A 241 22.13 -7.32 -7.95
N LEU A 242 22.02 -6.42 -6.97
CA LEU A 242 23.12 -5.69 -6.36
C LEU A 242 23.39 -6.28 -4.97
N PRO A 243 24.55 -5.97 -4.35
CA PRO A 243 24.78 -6.33 -2.97
C PRO A 243 23.63 -5.84 -2.09
N SER A 244 23.16 -6.71 -1.19
CA SER A 244 22.02 -6.44 -0.30
C SER A 244 22.51 -6.04 1.09
N LEU A 245 21.67 -5.36 1.85
CA LEU A 245 21.88 -5.16 3.29
C LEU A 245 21.22 -6.32 4.02
N ALA A 246 21.96 -7.09 4.79
CA ALA A 246 21.42 -8.19 5.59
C ALA A 246 21.45 -7.82 7.09
N TYR A 247 20.39 -8.19 7.80
CA TYR A 247 20.28 -7.97 9.23
C TYR A 247 19.42 -9.03 9.92
N ASN A 248 19.56 -9.07 11.24
CA ASN A 248 18.57 -9.62 12.16
C ASN A 248 18.19 -8.54 13.18
N GLY A 249 17.16 -8.79 14.00
CA GLY A 249 16.66 -7.76 14.89
C GLY A 249 17.65 -7.21 15.90
N GLU A 250 18.54 -8.05 16.44
CA GLU A 250 19.60 -7.56 17.33
C GLU A 250 20.58 -6.63 16.59
N SER A 251 21.02 -7.01 15.39
CA SER A 251 21.97 -6.22 14.60
C SER A 251 21.34 -4.90 14.16
N LEU A 252 20.07 -4.92 13.72
CA LEU A 252 19.35 -3.73 13.33
C LEU A 252 19.15 -2.80 14.52
N GLY A 253 18.67 -3.31 15.66
CA GLY A 253 18.53 -2.54 16.89
C GLY A 253 19.85 -1.89 17.35
N ARG A 254 20.98 -2.62 17.22
CA ARG A 254 22.32 -2.05 17.46
C ARG A 254 22.64 -0.91 16.50
N ALA A 255 22.37 -1.08 15.20
CA ALA A 255 22.62 -0.04 14.20
C ALA A 255 21.74 1.20 14.41
N LEU A 256 20.45 1.02 14.77
CA LEU A 256 19.55 2.12 15.09
C LEU A 256 20.04 2.90 16.31
N GLY A 257 20.48 2.19 17.37
CA GLY A 257 21.10 2.82 18.55
C GLY A 257 22.40 3.57 18.23
N LEU A 258 23.21 3.04 17.32
CA LEU A 258 24.41 3.72 16.83
C LEU A 258 24.09 4.96 16.00
N ALA A 259 23.03 4.92 15.19
CA ALA A 259 22.64 6.00 14.29
C ALA A 259 21.99 7.19 15.04
N GLN A 260 21.34 6.94 16.18
CA GLN A 260 20.57 7.96 16.91
C GLN A 260 21.34 9.26 17.19
N PRO A 261 22.60 9.26 17.68
CA PRO A 261 23.35 10.50 17.92
C PRO A 261 23.71 11.28 16.64
N PHE A 262 23.64 10.64 15.47
CA PHE A 262 23.93 11.26 14.18
C PHE A 262 22.70 11.92 13.55
N VAL A 263 21.50 11.44 13.90
CA VAL A 263 20.23 11.98 13.39
C VAL A 263 19.53 12.89 14.40
N ALA A 264 20.03 12.97 15.64
CA ALA A 264 19.46 13.81 16.68
C ALA A 264 19.30 15.28 16.23
N GLY A 265 18.09 15.83 16.39
CA GLY A 265 17.73 17.17 15.96
C GLY A 265 17.52 17.35 14.45
N THR A 266 17.53 16.27 13.68
CA THR A 266 17.19 16.28 12.25
C THR A 266 15.78 15.75 12.02
N PRO A 267 15.14 16.05 10.87
CA PRO A 267 13.85 15.46 10.51
C PRO A 267 13.88 13.91 10.43
N LEU A 268 15.06 13.30 10.32
CA LEU A 268 15.22 11.85 10.25
C LEU A 268 15.12 11.17 11.62
N GLU A 269 15.20 11.93 12.73
CA GLU A 269 15.15 11.35 14.07
C GLU A 269 13.83 10.61 14.33
N SER A 270 12.70 11.25 14.02
CA SER A 270 11.38 10.64 14.17
C SER A 270 11.19 9.49 13.19
N THR A 271 11.57 9.67 11.92
CA THR A 271 11.47 8.62 10.91
C THR A 271 12.24 7.36 11.31
N LEU A 272 13.45 7.51 11.85
CA LEU A 272 14.27 6.38 12.27
C LEU A 272 13.70 5.71 13.54
N ALA A 273 13.16 6.50 14.47
CA ALA A 273 12.53 5.99 15.68
C ALA A 273 11.25 5.22 15.39
N ASP A 274 10.44 5.70 14.44
CA ASP A 274 9.13 5.15 14.11
C ASP A 274 9.23 3.96 13.16
N LEU A 275 10.04 4.07 12.09
CA LEU A 275 10.14 3.05 11.03
C LEU A 275 11.25 2.03 11.26
N GLY A 276 12.31 2.40 12.00
CA GLY A 276 13.47 1.52 12.22
C GLY A 276 13.08 0.15 12.77
N PRO A 277 12.31 0.06 13.87
CA PRO A 277 11.86 -1.22 14.42
C PRO A 277 10.94 -2.01 13.48
N GLN A 278 10.27 -1.36 12.53
CA GLN A 278 9.28 -1.99 11.66
C GLN A 278 9.91 -2.73 10.47
N LEU A 279 11.18 -2.45 10.16
CA LEU A 279 11.90 -3.12 9.07
C LEU A 279 12.07 -4.63 9.30
N GLU A 280 11.99 -5.11 10.55
CA GLU A 280 12.05 -6.54 10.88
C GLU A 280 10.80 -7.31 10.43
N GLY A 281 9.71 -6.62 10.14
CA GLY A 281 8.46 -7.22 9.66
C GLY A 281 8.07 -6.80 8.24
N ALA A 282 8.88 -5.98 7.58
CA ALA A 282 8.51 -5.36 6.32
C ALA A 282 8.87 -6.19 5.08
N ASP A 283 7.87 -6.47 4.25
CA ASP A 283 7.98 -7.03 2.91
C ASP A 283 7.42 -6.02 1.89
N ILE A 284 8.28 -5.11 1.44
CA ILE A 284 7.92 -3.99 0.58
C ILE A 284 8.87 -3.98 -0.61
N GLY A 285 8.32 -4.22 -1.79
CA GLY A 285 9.01 -4.07 -3.07
C GLY A 285 8.72 -2.71 -3.69
N VAL A 286 9.76 -2.00 -4.08
CA VAL A 286 9.68 -0.76 -4.85
C VAL A 286 10.52 -0.93 -6.10
N ALA A 287 9.92 -0.72 -7.26
CA ALA A 287 10.63 -0.65 -8.52
C ALA A 287 10.48 0.74 -9.13
N VAL A 288 11.61 1.36 -9.40
CA VAL A 288 11.73 2.72 -9.91
C VAL A 288 12.25 2.66 -11.34
N SER A 289 11.50 3.23 -12.27
CA SER A 289 11.92 3.39 -13.66
C SER A 289 12.59 4.74 -13.89
N PHE A 290 13.61 4.78 -14.74
CA PHE A 290 14.26 6.02 -15.22
C PHE A 290 14.08 6.23 -16.73
N THR A 291 13.19 5.46 -17.36
CA THR A 291 12.89 5.55 -18.80
C THR A 291 11.76 6.54 -19.11
N GLY A 292 11.10 7.08 -18.08
CA GLY A 292 9.86 7.86 -18.17
C GLY A 292 8.59 7.01 -18.12
N GLU A 293 8.68 5.71 -18.36
CA GLU A 293 7.54 4.79 -18.32
C GLU A 293 7.60 3.90 -17.07
N PRO A 294 6.48 3.66 -16.36
CA PRO A 294 6.45 2.78 -15.20
C PRO A 294 6.82 1.34 -15.58
N VAL A 295 7.50 0.64 -14.66
CA VAL A 295 7.98 -0.75 -14.87
C VAL A 295 6.90 -1.80 -14.62
N GLY A 296 5.78 -1.40 -14.02
CA GLY A 296 4.58 -2.21 -13.87
C GLY A 296 3.49 -1.47 -13.10
N GLY A 297 2.40 -2.17 -12.79
CA GLY A 297 1.33 -1.67 -11.95
C GLY A 297 1.69 -1.63 -10.46
N ILE A 298 0.80 -1.06 -9.66
CA ILE A 298 0.90 -1.08 -8.19
C ILE A 298 0.04 -2.22 -7.69
N THR A 299 0.63 -3.14 -6.92
CA THR A 299 -0.11 -4.23 -6.28
C THR A 299 -0.13 -4.00 -4.78
N LEU A 300 -1.31 -3.69 -4.25
CA LEU A 300 -1.55 -3.50 -2.83
C LEU A 300 -2.21 -4.75 -2.27
N SER A 301 -1.62 -5.33 -1.23
CA SER A 301 -2.35 -6.26 -0.37
C SER A 301 -3.40 -5.49 0.43
N ALA A 302 -4.40 -6.20 0.93
CA ALA A 302 -5.36 -5.59 1.85
C ALA A 302 -4.62 -4.97 3.05
N VAL A 303 -4.91 -3.71 3.35
CA VAL A 303 -4.25 -2.96 4.42
C VAL A 303 -5.00 -3.24 5.73
N PRO A 304 -4.37 -3.91 6.71
CA PRO A 304 -4.94 -4.09 8.03
C PRO A 304 -4.86 -2.75 8.77
N LEU A 305 -6.02 -2.30 9.23
CA LEU A 305 -6.22 -1.11 10.01
C LEU A 305 -6.72 -1.51 11.40
N GLN A 306 -6.07 -1.04 12.44
CA GLN A 306 -6.52 -1.21 13.82
C GLN A 306 -7.06 0.12 14.33
N LEU A 307 -8.34 0.12 14.72
CA LEU A 307 -8.99 1.23 15.39
C LEU A 307 -8.84 1.04 16.91
N GLN A 308 -8.27 2.03 17.58
CA GLN A 308 -8.12 2.03 19.03
C GLN A 308 -9.33 2.68 19.70
N ALA A 309 -9.50 2.45 21.01
CA ALA A 309 -10.60 2.98 21.79
C ALA A 309 -10.68 4.51 21.83
N ASP A 310 -9.56 5.20 21.59
CA ASP A 310 -9.48 6.67 21.52
C ASP A 310 -9.79 7.24 20.12
N GLY A 311 -10.20 6.38 19.17
CA GLY A 311 -10.45 6.75 17.79
C GLY A 311 -9.21 6.81 16.91
N SER A 312 -8.01 6.55 17.43
CA SER A 312 -6.80 6.49 16.61
C SER A 312 -6.84 5.26 15.70
N LEU A 313 -6.57 5.48 14.42
CA LEU A 313 -6.46 4.44 13.40
C LEU A 313 -4.99 4.20 13.12
N SER A 314 -4.58 2.93 13.08
CA SER A 314 -3.22 2.56 12.74
C SER A 314 -3.19 1.53 11.62
N ALA A 315 -2.33 1.72 10.63
CA ALA A 315 -2.06 0.77 9.55
C ALA A 315 -0.77 0.04 9.87
N TYR A 316 -0.79 -1.29 9.93
CA TYR A 316 0.41 -2.08 10.29
C TYR A 316 1.09 -1.62 11.60
N GLY A 317 0.29 -1.12 12.56
CA GLY A 317 0.78 -0.57 13.83
C GLY A 317 1.32 0.87 13.76
N ILE A 318 1.33 1.51 12.58
CA ILE A 318 1.68 2.93 12.40
C ILE A 318 0.41 3.78 12.52
N PRO A 319 0.34 4.75 13.43
CA PRO A 319 -0.78 5.71 13.48
C PRO A 319 -0.91 6.47 12.15
N VAL A 320 -2.10 6.45 11.54
CA VAL A 320 -2.36 7.14 10.26
C VAL A 320 -3.30 8.33 10.41
N THR A 321 -4.34 8.22 11.25
CA THR A 321 -5.32 9.28 11.47
C THR A 321 -6.09 9.03 12.78
N ASN A 322 -6.98 9.94 13.15
CA ASN A 322 -7.94 9.75 14.24
C ASN A 322 -9.35 10.05 13.73
N VAL A 323 -10.26 9.08 13.86
CA VAL A 323 -11.65 9.18 13.40
C VAL A 323 -12.63 9.56 14.52
N GLY A 324 -12.13 9.76 15.74
CA GLY A 324 -12.89 10.12 16.93
C GLY A 324 -13.45 8.91 17.69
N ALA A 325 -13.49 9.00 19.02
CA ALA A 325 -13.98 7.94 19.89
C ALA A 325 -15.49 7.65 19.73
N ASP A 326 -16.27 8.65 19.30
CA ASP A 326 -17.72 8.50 19.09
C ASP A 326 -18.03 7.49 17.97
N LEU A 327 -17.26 7.50 16.88
CA LEU A 327 -17.42 6.53 15.80
C LEU A 327 -17.10 5.11 16.29
N VAL A 328 -16.05 4.96 17.11
CA VAL A 328 -15.70 3.67 17.72
C VAL A 328 -16.85 3.15 18.58
N GLY A 329 -17.39 4.01 19.45
CA GLY A 329 -18.52 3.66 20.32
C GLY A 329 -19.76 3.26 19.52
N ASN A 330 -20.08 3.98 18.44
CA ASN A 330 -21.21 3.66 17.58
C ASN A 330 -21.02 2.31 16.88
N LEU A 331 -19.84 2.05 16.29
CA LEU A 331 -19.52 0.78 15.65
C LEU A 331 -19.56 -0.39 16.63
N GLN A 332 -19.00 -0.23 17.83
CA GLN A 332 -19.04 -1.26 18.87
C GLN A 332 -20.47 -1.51 19.37
N SER A 333 -21.29 -0.47 19.52
CA SER A 333 -22.70 -0.60 19.90
C SER A 333 -23.54 -1.29 18.82
N ALA A 334 -23.13 -1.16 17.55
CA ALA A 334 -23.69 -1.85 16.41
C ALA A 334 -23.23 -3.33 16.30
N GLY A 335 -22.35 -3.79 17.20
CA GLY A 335 -21.76 -5.12 17.14
C GLY A 335 -20.74 -5.31 16.02
N VAL A 336 -20.18 -4.22 15.48
CA VAL A 336 -19.13 -4.29 14.46
C VAL A 336 -17.80 -4.58 15.15
N GLU A 337 -17.26 -5.77 14.91
CA GLU A 337 -15.91 -6.17 15.33
C GLU A 337 -14.90 -5.92 14.21
N GLN A 338 -15.33 -6.10 12.96
CA GLN A 338 -14.49 -5.95 11.77
C GLN A 338 -15.28 -5.33 10.62
N LEU A 339 -14.66 -4.38 9.91
CA LEU A 339 -15.19 -3.77 8.69
C LEU A 339 -14.21 -4.03 7.54
N PHE A 340 -14.68 -4.65 6.48
CA PHE A 340 -13.96 -4.80 5.22
C PHE A 340 -14.45 -3.73 4.24
N VAL A 341 -13.51 -3.04 3.60
CA VAL A 341 -13.77 -2.06 2.56
C VAL A 341 -12.91 -2.41 1.36
N ASN A 342 -13.52 -2.70 0.23
CA ASN A 342 -12.79 -2.90 -1.01
C ASN A 342 -13.31 -1.91 -2.05
N VAL A 343 -12.45 -0.98 -2.44
CA VAL A 343 -12.74 0.02 -3.46
C VAL A 343 -12.06 -0.43 -4.75
N ALA A 344 -12.82 -0.54 -5.83
CA ALA A 344 -12.32 -0.79 -7.18
C ALA A 344 -12.64 0.42 -8.08
N GLN A 345 -12.25 0.33 -9.36
CA GLN A 345 -12.47 1.41 -10.33
C GLN A 345 -13.96 1.80 -10.48
N ASP A 346 -14.85 0.81 -10.45
CA ASP A 346 -16.28 0.96 -10.75
C ASP A 346 -17.20 0.44 -9.64
N ASN A 347 -16.65 -0.04 -8.51
CA ASN A 347 -17.44 -0.60 -7.44
C ASN A 347 -16.83 -0.41 -6.03
N LEU A 348 -17.71 -0.44 -5.03
CA LEU A 348 -17.41 -0.48 -3.60
C LEU A 348 -18.09 -1.71 -3.01
N ILE A 349 -17.27 -2.58 -2.45
CA ILE A 349 -17.71 -3.74 -1.68
C ILE A 349 -17.43 -3.45 -0.21
N LEU A 350 -18.44 -3.62 0.63
CA LEU A 350 -18.32 -3.51 2.06
C LEU A 350 -18.71 -4.83 2.71
N ALA A 351 -18.12 -5.17 3.85
CA ALA A 351 -18.60 -6.26 4.69
C ALA A 351 -18.39 -5.95 6.16
N VAL A 352 -19.30 -6.43 7.00
CA VAL A 352 -19.24 -6.30 8.46
C VAL A 352 -19.16 -7.69 9.05
N ASN A 353 -18.14 -7.94 9.89
CA ASN A 353 -17.93 -9.24 10.54
C ASN A 353 -17.90 -10.43 9.57
N GLY A 354 -17.42 -10.20 8.34
CA GLY A 354 -17.39 -11.19 7.26
C GLY A 354 -18.68 -11.32 6.44
N GLU A 355 -19.76 -10.63 6.82
CA GLU A 355 -21.02 -10.59 6.06
C GLU A 355 -21.01 -9.45 5.04
N ALA A 356 -21.20 -9.78 3.76
CA ALA A 356 -21.24 -8.81 2.69
C ALA A 356 -22.43 -7.84 2.84
N LEU A 357 -22.15 -6.56 2.68
CA LEU A 357 -23.16 -5.51 2.50
C LEU A 357 -23.47 -5.33 1.00
N PRO A 358 -24.52 -4.57 0.65
CA PRO A 358 -24.84 -4.27 -0.74
C PRO A 358 -23.64 -3.67 -1.48
N VAL A 359 -23.43 -4.14 -2.72
CA VAL A 359 -22.37 -3.64 -3.59
C VAL A 359 -22.84 -2.38 -4.27
N ILE A 360 -22.06 -1.31 -4.18
CA ILE A 360 -22.31 -0.07 -4.90
C ILE A 360 -21.45 -0.10 -6.16
N THR A 361 -22.03 0.20 -7.31
CA THR A 361 -21.33 0.32 -8.59
C THR A 361 -21.61 1.69 -9.19
N TRP A 362 -20.65 2.29 -9.88
CA TRP A 362 -20.77 3.62 -10.46
C TRP A 362 -20.14 3.72 -11.83
N SER A 363 -20.62 4.71 -12.60
CA SER A 363 -19.96 5.16 -13.82
C SER A 363 -18.80 6.13 -13.53
N PRO A 364 -17.84 6.30 -14.46
CA PRO A 364 -16.82 7.33 -14.35
C PRO A 364 -17.40 8.75 -14.18
N GLN A 365 -18.55 9.03 -14.82
CA GLN A 365 -19.26 10.31 -14.68
C GLN A 365 -19.73 10.52 -13.24
N THR A 366 -20.34 9.49 -12.64
CA THR A 366 -20.85 9.55 -11.27
C THR A 366 -19.74 9.67 -10.24
N LEU A 367 -18.59 9.05 -10.46
CA LEU A 367 -17.42 9.22 -9.59
C LEU A 367 -16.92 10.68 -9.57
N ALA A 368 -16.93 11.37 -10.71
CA ALA A 368 -16.57 12.79 -10.78
C ALA A 368 -17.54 13.65 -9.98
N LEU A 369 -18.85 13.37 -10.07
CA LEU A 369 -19.88 14.04 -9.27
C LEU A 369 -19.73 13.80 -7.77
N ILE A 370 -19.34 12.59 -7.34
CA ILE A 370 -19.02 12.33 -5.93
C ILE A 370 -17.84 13.23 -5.49
N GLY A 371 -16.85 13.43 -6.36
CA GLY A 371 -15.79 14.41 -6.16
C GLY A 371 -16.32 15.84 -5.97
N ASP A 372 -17.24 16.28 -6.81
CA ASP A 372 -17.85 17.61 -6.71
C ASP A 372 -18.71 17.81 -5.44
N LEU A 373 -19.28 16.72 -4.91
CA LEU A 373 -20.07 16.72 -3.67
C LEU A 373 -19.23 16.64 -2.40
N ALA A 374 -18.01 16.11 -2.47
CA ALA A 374 -17.13 15.94 -1.32
C ALA A 374 -16.92 17.23 -0.46
N PRO A 375 -16.87 18.46 -1.01
CA PRO A 375 -16.82 19.68 -0.18
C PRO A 375 -18.06 19.89 0.68
N THR A 376 -19.24 19.47 0.18
CA THR A 376 -20.49 19.53 0.97
C THR A 376 -20.51 18.52 2.11
N LEU A 377 -19.70 17.45 2.00
CA LEU A 377 -19.45 16.46 3.04
C LEU A 377 -18.32 16.88 4.01
N GLY A 378 -17.82 18.11 3.90
CA GLY A 378 -16.79 18.65 4.77
C GLY A 378 -15.36 18.27 4.37
N LEU A 379 -15.15 17.67 3.20
CA LEU A 379 -13.80 17.39 2.68
C LEU A 379 -13.20 18.65 2.05
N PRO A 380 -11.94 19.01 2.35
CA PRO A 380 -11.29 20.16 1.74
C PRO A 380 -11.21 20.04 0.21
N ALA A 381 -11.58 21.09 -0.53
CA ALA A 381 -11.61 21.09 -2.00
C ALA A 381 -10.23 20.83 -2.64
N ASP A 382 -9.16 21.28 -1.97
CA ASP A 382 -7.77 21.04 -2.35
C ASP A 382 -7.36 19.56 -2.20
N MET A 383 -7.84 18.87 -1.17
CA MET A 383 -7.65 17.42 -1.04
C MET A 383 -8.33 16.66 -2.17
N ILE A 384 -9.56 17.02 -2.54
CA ILE A 384 -10.30 16.30 -3.59
C ILE A 384 -9.61 16.45 -4.94
N GLY A 385 -9.21 17.67 -5.32
CA GLY A 385 -8.58 17.93 -6.61
C GLY A 385 -7.23 17.25 -6.81
N SER A 386 -6.50 16.98 -5.72
CA SER A 386 -5.17 16.34 -5.74
C SER A 386 -5.22 14.83 -5.50
N VAL A 387 -6.10 14.36 -4.61
CA VAL A 387 -6.17 12.96 -4.19
C VAL A 387 -7.02 12.12 -5.12
N LEU A 388 -8.10 12.66 -5.68
CA LEU A 388 -9.02 11.87 -6.51
C LEU A 388 -8.35 11.32 -7.78
N PRO A 389 -7.52 12.08 -8.54
CA PRO A 389 -6.80 11.52 -9.68
C PRO A 389 -5.82 10.41 -9.28
N LEU A 390 -5.15 10.54 -8.13
CA LEU A 390 -4.27 9.49 -7.59
C LEU A 390 -5.07 8.23 -7.26
N VAL A 391 -6.17 8.38 -6.53
CA VAL A 391 -7.03 7.25 -6.16
C VAL A 391 -7.55 6.58 -7.43
N GLN A 392 -7.99 7.35 -8.44
CA GLN A 392 -8.43 6.78 -9.72
C GLN A 392 -7.31 6.03 -10.45
N GLY A 393 -6.09 6.59 -10.50
CA GLY A 393 -4.93 5.93 -11.11
C GLY A 393 -4.48 4.68 -10.36
N LEU A 394 -4.61 4.66 -9.03
CA LEU A 394 -4.36 3.47 -8.21
C LEU A 394 -5.43 2.40 -8.46
N LEU A 395 -6.70 2.80 -8.45
CA LEU A 395 -7.84 1.91 -8.64
C LEU A 395 -7.93 1.31 -10.05
N SER A 396 -7.37 1.97 -11.06
CA SER A 396 -7.25 1.38 -12.41
C SER A 396 -6.21 0.26 -12.49
N GLU A 397 -5.24 0.21 -11.57
CA GLU A 397 -4.20 -0.81 -11.53
C GLU A 397 -4.54 -1.95 -10.58
N SER A 398 -5.06 -1.62 -9.39
CA SER A 398 -5.43 -2.60 -8.36
C SER A 398 -6.57 -2.07 -7.48
N PRO A 399 -7.54 -2.93 -7.12
CA PRO A 399 -8.49 -2.57 -6.07
C PRO A 399 -7.76 -2.33 -4.74
N LEU A 400 -8.29 -1.40 -3.95
CA LEU A 400 -7.82 -1.08 -2.61
C LEU A 400 -8.68 -1.82 -1.57
N GLY A 401 -8.13 -2.91 -1.03
CA GLY A 401 -8.71 -3.61 0.10
C GLY A 401 -8.22 -3.01 1.43
N LEU A 402 -9.14 -2.76 2.36
CA LEU A 402 -8.88 -2.34 3.72
C LEU A 402 -9.64 -3.28 4.66
N THR A 403 -8.98 -3.69 5.75
CA THR A 403 -9.63 -4.46 6.82
C THR A 403 -9.45 -3.72 8.13
N ILE A 404 -10.54 -3.21 8.68
CA ILE A 404 -10.55 -2.40 9.90
C ILE A 404 -11.02 -3.26 11.06
N ALA A 405 -10.15 -3.57 12.00
CA ALA A 405 -10.53 -4.14 13.29
C ALA A 405 -10.97 -3.03 14.25
N VAL A 406 -12.22 -3.12 14.71
CA VAL A 406 -12.86 -2.14 15.60
C VAL A 406 -12.63 -2.49 17.08
N ASP A 407 -12.48 -3.78 17.38
CA ASP A 407 -12.03 -4.25 18.69
C ASP A 407 -10.51 -4.53 18.65
N PRO A 408 -9.70 -3.97 19.56
CA PRO A 408 -8.27 -4.29 19.68
C PRO A 408 -7.96 -5.76 19.98
N ALA A 409 -8.94 -6.55 20.46
CA ALA A 409 -8.80 -7.99 20.64
C ALA A 409 -9.03 -8.80 19.34
N THR A 410 -9.64 -8.18 18.33
CA THR A 410 -9.97 -8.82 17.04
C THR A 410 -8.83 -8.65 16.05
N SER A 411 -8.50 -9.71 15.33
CA SER A 411 -7.45 -9.68 14.30
C SER A 411 -7.88 -8.81 13.11
N ALA A 412 -7.00 -7.91 12.66
CA ALA A 412 -7.17 -7.15 11.42
C ALA A 412 -6.77 -7.96 10.16
N GLU A 413 -6.68 -9.29 10.26
CA GLU A 413 -6.32 -10.14 9.12
C GLU A 413 -7.29 -9.96 7.94
N PRO A 414 -6.79 -9.88 6.69
CA PRO A 414 -7.61 -9.72 5.51
C PRO A 414 -8.69 -10.80 5.40
N VAL A 415 -9.94 -10.38 5.29
CA VAL A 415 -11.06 -11.29 4.99
C VAL A 415 -11.36 -11.24 3.51
N THR A 416 -11.45 -12.42 2.88
CA THR A 416 -11.97 -12.54 1.52
C THR A 416 -13.49 -12.55 1.56
N VAL A 417 -14.11 -11.54 0.96
CA VAL A 417 -15.57 -11.47 0.81
C VAL A 417 -15.92 -11.86 -0.61
N ASP A 418 -16.76 -12.90 -0.76
CA ASP A 418 -17.33 -13.27 -2.06
C ASP A 418 -18.46 -12.29 -2.39
N ALA A 419 -18.11 -11.21 -3.07
CA ALA A 419 -19.05 -10.23 -3.58
C ALA A 419 -19.24 -10.43 -5.08
N SER A 420 -19.90 -11.52 -5.46
CA SER A 420 -20.35 -11.66 -6.84
C SER A 420 -21.28 -10.50 -7.19
N VAL A 421 -20.86 -9.65 -8.13
CA VAL A 421 -21.68 -8.56 -8.67
C VAL A 421 -22.58 -9.16 -9.75
N PRO A 422 -23.92 -9.16 -9.58
CA PRO A 422 -24.85 -9.60 -10.59
C PRO A 422 -24.72 -8.74 -11.86
N ASP A 423 -24.92 -9.37 -13.02
CA ASP A 423 -24.90 -8.68 -14.30
C ASP A 423 -26.11 -7.74 -14.45
N ILE A 424 -25.86 -6.46 -14.19
CA ILE A 424 -26.84 -5.37 -14.23
C ILE A 424 -27.38 -5.15 -15.66
N ALA A 425 -26.64 -5.57 -16.69
CA ALA A 425 -27.08 -5.47 -18.08
C ALA A 425 -28.20 -6.48 -18.41
N SER A 426 -28.38 -7.51 -17.58
CA SER A 426 -29.33 -8.60 -17.79
C SER A 426 -30.61 -8.51 -16.93
N LEU A 427 -30.84 -7.38 -16.27
CA LEU A 427 -32.02 -7.21 -15.41
C LEU A 427 -33.32 -7.40 -16.21
N PRO A 428 -34.31 -8.12 -15.66
CA PRO A 428 -35.59 -8.33 -16.34
C PRO A 428 -36.30 -7.00 -16.58
N GLU A 429 -37.15 -6.97 -17.62
CA GLU A 429 -37.94 -5.77 -17.90
C GLU A 429 -38.86 -5.45 -16.71
N PRO A 430 -39.00 -4.16 -16.36
CA PRO A 430 -39.83 -3.74 -15.25
C PRO A 430 -41.32 -3.92 -15.55
N ASP A 431 -42.06 -4.49 -14.59
CA ASP A 431 -43.50 -4.73 -14.69
C ASP A 431 -44.31 -3.43 -14.63
N ILE A 432 -43.77 -2.40 -13.98
CA ILE A 432 -44.42 -1.11 -13.76
C ILE A 432 -43.51 0.01 -14.24
N GLN A 433 -44.04 0.87 -15.10
CA GLN A 433 -43.37 2.08 -15.55
C GLN A 433 -44.16 3.32 -15.13
N ILE A 434 -43.54 4.23 -14.39
CA ILE A 434 -44.14 5.51 -13.96
C ILE A 434 -43.38 6.66 -14.64
N GLY A 435 -44.07 7.44 -15.48
CA GLY A 435 -43.52 8.66 -16.05
C GLY A 435 -43.74 9.88 -15.15
N ALA A 436 -42.71 10.68 -14.91
CA ALA A 436 -42.81 11.96 -14.19
C ALA A 436 -42.06 13.06 -14.93
N VAL A 437 -42.53 14.31 -14.84
CA VAL A 437 -41.86 15.46 -15.49
C VAL A 437 -41.46 16.47 -14.43
N LEU A 438 -40.19 16.85 -14.44
CA LEU A 438 -39.61 17.86 -13.57
C LEU A 438 -39.20 19.09 -14.38
N GLN A 439 -39.53 20.29 -13.91
CA GLN A 439 -39.10 21.54 -14.51
C GLN A 439 -38.73 22.53 -13.41
N ASN A 440 -37.53 23.12 -13.50
CA ASN A 440 -37.00 24.05 -12.50
C ASN A 440 -37.01 23.50 -11.06
N GLY A 441 -36.69 22.21 -10.89
CA GLY A 441 -36.73 21.54 -9.58
C GLY A 441 -38.12 21.22 -9.05
N GLN A 442 -39.19 21.58 -9.79
CA GLN A 442 -40.57 21.33 -9.41
C GLN A 442 -41.20 20.24 -10.27
N LEU A 443 -41.94 19.34 -9.62
CA LEU A 443 -42.72 18.31 -10.29
C LEU A 443 -43.88 18.95 -11.05
N GLN A 444 -44.02 18.63 -12.33
CA GLN A 444 -45.06 19.16 -13.22
C GLN A 444 -46.17 18.13 -13.45
N SER A 445 -45.80 16.85 -13.56
CA SER A 445 -46.76 15.75 -13.67
C SER A 445 -46.18 14.44 -13.15
N VAL A 446 -47.05 13.54 -12.69
CA VAL A 446 -46.73 12.14 -12.35
C VAL A 446 -47.79 11.25 -12.98
N ALA A 447 -47.35 10.17 -13.60
CA ALA A 447 -48.18 9.24 -14.34
C ALA A 447 -49.09 9.90 -15.41
N GLY A 448 -48.60 10.96 -16.05
CA GLY A 448 -49.36 11.77 -17.00
C GLY A 448 -50.43 12.68 -16.36
N LEU A 449 -50.56 12.69 -15.03
CA LEU A 449 -51.45 13.59 -14.31
C LEU A 449 -50.71 14.87 -13.89
N PRO A 450 -51.21 16.07 -14.24
CA PRO A 450 -50.64 17.33 -13.78
C PRO A 450 -50.71 17.46 -12.25
N VAL A 451 -49.72 18.13 -11.66
CA VAL A 451 -49.67 18.39 -10.22
C VAL A 451 -50.92 19.15 -9.70
N SER A 452 -51.50 20.04 -10.51
CA SER A 452 -52.76 20.71 -10.16
C SER A 452 -53.92 19.73 -9.93
N THR A 453 -53.95 18.63 -10.67
CA THR A 453 -54.97 17.59 -10.54
C THR A 453 -54.72 16.75 -9.30
N LEU A 454 -53.46 16.39 -9.02
CA LEU A 454 -53.07 15.65 -7.81
C LEU A 454 -53.34 16.45 -6.53
N GLY A 455 -53.04 17.76 -6.54
CA GLY A 455 -53.38 18.66 -5.44
C GLY A 455 -54.89 18.77 -5.20
N GLY A 456 -55.69 18.71 -6.27
CA GLY A 456 -57.16 18.63 -6.18
C GLY A 456 -57.68 17.33 -5.53
N LEU A 457 -56.87 16.26 -5.55
CA LEU A 457 -57.13 14.99 -4.85
C LEU A 457 -56.60 14.97 -3.41
N GLY A 458 -56.05 16.09 -2.92
CA GLY A 458 -55.47 16.20 -1.58
C GLY A 458 -54.09 15.54 -1.45
N ILE A 459 -53.45 15.16 -2.56
CA ILE A 459 -52.11 14.58 -2.56
C ILE A 459 -51.11 15.74 -2.45
N ALA A 460 -50.44 15.84 -1.30
CA ALA A 460 -49.35 16.78 -1.10
C ALA A 460 -48.12 16.29 -1.88
N ILE A 461 -47.57 17.14 -2.73
CA ILE A 461 -46.36 16.84 -3.48
C ILE A 461 -45.18 17.49 -2.78
N PRO A 462 -44.18 16.72 -2.32
CA PRO A 462 -42.99 17.29 -1.71
C PRO A 462 -42.15 18.03 -2.76
N GLU A 463 -41.58 19.16 -2.38
CA GLU A 463 -40.54 19.81 -3.17
C GLU A 463 -39.24 19.02 -3.06
N LEU A 464 -38.49 18.91 -4.16
CA LEU A 464 -37.16 18.30 -4.11
C LEU A 464 -36.21 19.22 -3.34
N PRO A 465 -35.39 18.68 -2.43
CA PRO A 465 -34.34 19.46 -1.78
C PRO A 465 -33.43 20.13 -2.81
N ALA A 466 -32.96 21.35 -2.53
CA ALA A 466 -32.12 22.12 -3.45
C ALA A 466 -30.86 21.36 -3.90
N ASP A 467 -30.27 20.57 -3.00
CA ASP A 467 -29.09 19.76 -3.30
C ASP A 467 -29.39 18.68 -4.34
N ILE A 468 -30.56 18.04 -4.26
CA ILE A 468 -31.00 17.06 -5.26
C ILE A 468 -31.22 17.73 -6.61
N VAL A 469 -31.82 18.92 -6.63
CA VAL A 469 -32.00 19.70 -7.87
C VAL A 469 -30.65 20.05 -8.49
N ASN A 470 -29.67 20.45 -7.67
CA ASN A 470 -28.32 20.76 -8.13
C ASN A 470 -27.61 19.54 -8.72
N ILE A 471 -27.68 18.38 -8.04
CA ILE A 471 -27.13 17.11 -8.53
C ILE A 471 -27.77 16.74 -9.87
N VAL A 472 -29.10 16.76 -9.95
CA VAL A 472 -29.82 16.39 -11.17
C VAL A 472 -29.44 17.31 -12.35
N ASN A 473 -29.26 18.61 -12.09
CA ASN A 473 -28.83 19.55 -13.11
C ASN A 473 -27.36 19.35 -13.53
N SER A 474 -26.47 18.94 -12.62
CA SER A 474 -25.07 18.72 -12.93
C SER A 474 -24.81 17.41 -13.67
N LEU A 475 -25.72 16.43 -13.60
CA LEU A 475 -25.65 15.20 -14.42
C LEU A 475 -25.68 15.49 -15.92
N GLY A 476 -26.29 16.61 -16.35
CA GLY A 476 -26.40 16.99 -17.76
C GLY A 476 -27.28 16.05 -18.60
N VAL A 477 -28.12 15.25 -17.95
CA VAL A 477 -29.00 14.26 -18.60
C VAL A 477 -30.39 14.83 -18.87
N SER A 478 -31.04 14.34 -19.91
CA SER A 478 -32.42 14.75 -20.27
C SER A 478 -33.46 13.93 -19.52
N GLN A 479 -33.10 12.70 -19.16
CA GLN A 479 -33.96 11.77 -18.46
C GLN A 479 -33.20 11.05 -17.35
N LEU A 480 -33.81 10.96 -16.17
CA LEU A 480 -33.35 10.14 -15.06
C LEU A 480 -34.28 8.94 -14.93
N GLN A 481 -33.72 7.75 -14.75
CA GLN A 481 -34.47 6.52 -14.60
C GLN A 481 -34.04 5.82 -13.30
N ILE A 482 -35.01 5.41 -12.47
CA ILE A 482 -34.78 4.59 -11.28
C ILE A 482 -35.44 3.25 -11.53
N VAL A 483 -34.64 2.21 -11.67
CA VAL A 483 -35.08 0.83 -11.91
C VAL A 483 -34.81 0.01 -10.67
N SER A 484 -35.87 -0.45 -10.01
CA SER A 484 -35.79 -1.54 -9.04
C SER A 484 -36.17 -2.82 -9.78
N SER A 485 -35.27 -3.79 -9.88
CA SER A 485 -35.60 -5.08 -10.47
C SER A 485 -34.78 -6.20 -9.86
N GLY A 486 -35.48 -7.24 -9.41
CA GLY A 486 -34.89 -8.33 -8.64
C GLY A 486 -34.08 -7.82 -7.44
N ASN A 487 -32.78 -8.10 -7.48
CA ASN A 487 -31.82 -7.82 -6.40
C ASN A 487 -31.00 -6.55 -6.63
N ALA A 488 -31.45 -5.65 -7.51
CA ALA A 488 -30.71 -4.43 -7.86
C ALA A 488 -31.61 -3.19 -7.93
N LEU A 489 -31.04 -2.07 -7.47
CA LEU A 489 -31.55 -0.72 -7.66
C LEU A 489 -30.57 0.04 -8.56
N VAL A 490 -31.02 0.45 -9.75
CA VAL A 490 -30.20 1.09 -10.78
C VAL A 490 -30.74 2.49 -11.07
N ILE A 491 -29.85 3.48 -11.02
CA ILE A 491 -30.10 4.84 -11.47
C ILE A 491 -29.43 5.00 -12.83
N ARG A 492 -30.21 5.35 -13.87
CA ARG A 492 -29.71 5.62 -15.22
C ARG A 492 -29.97 7.07 -15.62
N GLY A 493 -29.10 7.62 -16.44
CA GLY A 493 -29.24 8.91 -17.09
C GLY A 493 -29.09 8.74 -18.59
N ASP A 494 -30.09 9.16 -19.37
CA ASP A 494 -30.14 8.96 -20.83
C ASP A 494 -29.73 7.53 -21.24
N GLU A 495 -30.36 6.53 -20.60
CA GLU A 495 -30.13 5.08 -20.75
C GLU A 495 -28.80 4.53 -20.21
N SER A 496 -27.84 5.39 -19.83
CA SER A 496 -26.56 4.97 -19.26
C SER A 496 -26.66 4.77 -17.75
N THR A 497 -26.16 3.66 -17.21
CA THR A 497 -26.09 3.44 -15.75
C THR A 497 -25.17 4.47 -15.11
N LEU A 498 -25.69 5.21 -14.14
CA LEU A 498 -24.96 6.19 -13.34
C LEU A 498 -24.47 5.54 -12.04
N LEU A 499 -25.42 4.96 -11.29
CA LEU A 499 -25.20 4.32 -10.01
C LEU A 499 -26.05 3.05 -9.97
N ALA A 500 -25.52 1.96 -9.41
CA ALA A 500 -26.34 0.82 -9.08
C ALA A 500 -25.94 0.22 -7.73
N LEU A 501 -26.95 -0.19 -6.98
CA LEU A 501 -26.84 -0.88 -5.71
C LEU A 501 -27.36 -2.29 -5.91
N THR A 502 -26.51 -3.28 -5.67
CA THR A 502 -26.90 -4.69 -5.76
C THR A 502 -26.87 -5.32 -4.38
N TYR A 503 -27.91 -6.06 -4.03
CA TYR A 503 -28.11 -6.58 -2.69
C TYR A 503 -28.78 -7.95 -2.67
N THR A 504 -28.51 -8.73 -1.64
CA THR A 504 -29.38 -9.80 -1.15
C THR A 504 -30.27 -9.28 -0.02
N GLU A 505 -31.35 -9.98 0.31
CA GLU A 505 -32.20 -9.66 1.47
C GLU A 505 -31.38 -9.59 2.77
N GLU A 506 -30.44 -10.53 2.94
CA GLU A 506 -29.51 -10.58 4.08
C GLU A 506 -28.61 -9.33 4.10
N SER A 507 -27.92 -9.03 2.99
CA SER A 507 -27.01 -7.87 2.92
C SER A 507 -27.72 -6.55 3.19
N LEU A 508 -28.96 -6.40 2.68
CA LEU A 508 -29.74 -5.19 2.86
C LEU A 508 -30.23 -5.06 4.31
N GLY A 509 -30.62 -6.17 4.94
CA GLY A 509 -30.91 -6.22 6.37
C GLY A 509 -29.70 -5.80 7.22
N SER A 510 -28.51 -6.32 6.92
CA SER A 510 -27.26 -5.96 7.61
C SER A 510 -26.92 -4.48 7.42
N LEU A 511 -27.09 -3.92 6.22
CA LEU A 511 -26.90 -2.49 5.95
C LEU A 511 -27.85 -1.63 6.78
N LEU A 512 -29.14 -1.97 6.82
CA LEU A 512 -30.14 -1.19 7.57
C LEU A 512 -29.89 -1.24 9.07
N SER A 513 -29.48 -2.40 9.60
CA SER A 513 -29.07 -2.54 11.00
C SER A 513 -27.87 -1.64 11.33
N LEU A 514 -26.85 -1.65 10.47
CA LEU A 514 -25.68 -0.79 10.61
C LEU A 514 -26.05 0.70 10.58
N VAL A 515 -26.85 1.12 9.60
CA VAL A 515 -27.30 2.52 9.47
C VAL A 515 -28.06 2.95 10.72
N GLY A 516 -29.02 2.14 11.20
CA GLY A 516 -29.78 2.47 12.40
C GLY A 516 -28.91 2.63 13.65
N ALA A 517 -27.84 1.85 13.77
CA ALA A 517 -26.90 1.99 14.86
C ALA A 517 -26.00 3.23 14.71
N LEU A 518 -25.54 3.55 13.50
CA LEU A 518 -24.68 4.72 13.24
C LEU A 518 -25.42 6.05 13.37
N THR A 519 -26.71 6.11 13.04
CA THR A 519 -27.53 7.32 13.16
C THR A 519 -28.13 7.49 14.55
N GLY A 520 -28.12 6.43 15.37
CA GLY A 520 -28.90 6.37 16.61
C GLY A 520 -30.41 6.37 16.36
N ASP A 521 -30.84 6.18 15.11
CA ASP A 521 -32.23 6.20 14.68
C ASP A 521 -32.63 4.82 14.16
N SER A 522 -33.05 3.95 15.08
CA SER A 522 -33.57 2.62 14.75
C SER A 522 -34.84 2.67 13.91
N SER A 523 -35.54 3.81 13.85
CA SER A 523 -36.81 3.94 13.12
C SER A 523 -36.61 3.92 11.60
N LEU A 524 -35.43 4.28 11.10
CA LEU A 524 -35.06 4.10 9.69
C LEU A 524 -35.04 2.63 9.30
N GLY A 525 -34.49 1.77 10.15
CA GLY A 525 -34.50 0.32 9.95
C GLY A 525 -35.91 -0.25 9.94
N ASP A 526 -36.76 0.19 10.87
CA ASP A 526 -38.16 -0.25 10.94
C ASP A 526 -38.98 0.23 9.73
N THR A 527 -38.80 1.50 9.33
CA THR A 527 -39.52 2.10 8.20
C THR A 527 -39.09 1.44 6.89
N VAL A 528 -37.78 1.40 6.61
CA VAL A 528 -37.28 0.78 5.37
C VAL A 528 -37.55 -0.73 5.38
N GLY A 529 -37.41 -1.40 6.52
CA GLY A 529 -37.75 -2.82 6.67
C GLY A 529 -39.21 -3.13 6.35
N GLN A 530 -40.15 -2.25 6.73
CA GLN A 530 -41.57 -2.40 6.37
C GLN A 530 -41.82 -2.29 4.86
N TYR A 531 -41.09 -1.40 4.18
CA TYR A 531 -41.23 -1.19 2.74
C TYR A 531 -40.27 -2.05 1.90
N LEU A 532 -39.33 -2.75 2.51
CA LEU A 532 -38.33 -3.56 1.80
C LEU A 532 -38.97 -4.64 0.93
N PRO A 533 -39.95 -5.44 1.43
CA PRO A 533 -40.62 -6.43 0.61
C PRO A 533 -41.39 -5.78 -0.55
N LEU A 534 -41.90 -4.57 -0.38
CA LEU A 534 -42.52 -3.81 -1.46
C LEU A 534 -41.50 -3.38 -2.51
N ILE A 535 -40.33 -2.90 -2.10
CA ILE A 535 -39.28 -2.42 -3.02
C ILE A 535 -38.64 -3.59 -3.77
N THR A 536 -38.43 -4.73 -3.11
CA THR A 536 -37.77 -5.91 -3.69
C THR A 536 -38.72 -6.80 -4.50
N ALA A 537 -40.01 -6.85 -4.17
CA ALA A 537 -40.99 -7.65 -4.93
C ALA A 537 -41.50 -6.94 -6.20
N GLN A 538 -41.30 -5.63 -6.32
CA GLN A 538 -41.84 -4.83 -7.43
C GLN A 538 -40.72 -4.54 -8.43
N ASN A 539 -40.82 -5.07 -9.66
CA ASN A 539 -39.98 -4.62 -10.76
C ASN A 539 -40.47 -3.24 -11.22
N LEU A 540 -39.99 -2.18 -10.56
CA LEU A 540 -40.44 -0.81 -10.75
C LEU A 540 -39.45 -0.02 -11.62
N ASN A 541 -39.99 0.77 -12.54
CA ASN A 541 -39.23 1.70 -13.36
C ASN A 541 -39.85 3.10 -13.31
N ILE A 542 -39.21 4.00 -12.58
CA ILE A 542 -39.59 5.41 -12.54
C ILE A 542 -38.75 6.15 -13.56
N VAL A 543 -39.39 6.81 -14.52
CA VAL A 543 -38.73 7.60 -15.55
C VAL A 543 -39.10 9.07 -15.37
N VAL A 544 -38.11 9.90 -15.06
CA VAL A 544 -38.25 11.33 -14.83
C VAL A 544 -37.68 12.10 -16.02
N GLY A 545 -38.53 12.77 -16.78
CA GLY A 545 -38.13 13.77 -17.77
C GLY A 545 -37.69 15.05 -17.07
N LEU A 546 -36.49 15.54 -17.39
CA LEU A 546 -35.90 16.71 -16.76
C LEU A 546 -36.06 17.96 -17.63
N ASN A 547 -36.08 19.13 -17.00
CA ASN A 547 -36.22 20.43 -17.67
C ASN A 547 -37.45 20.55 -18.58
N GLY A 548 -38.54 19.86 -18.23
CA GLY A 548 -39.76 19.80 -19.05
C GLY A 548 -39.69 18.83 -20.24
N GLY A 549 -38.66 17.98 -20.31
CA GLY A 549 -38.59 16.87 -21.26
C GLY A 549 -39.75 15.88 -21.09
N GLU A 550 -40.17 15.24 -22.18
CA GLU A 550 -41.25 14.25 -22.14
C GLU A 550 -40.82 13.01 -21.36
N ALA A 551 -41.64 12.60 -20.41
CA ALA A 551 -41.53 11.30 -19.78
C ALA A 551 -42.35 10.26 -20.58
N PRO A 552 -41.89 9.01 -20.67
CA PRO A 552 -42.66 7.95 -21.30
C PRO A 552 -44.00 7.75 -20.59
N ALA A 553 -45.00 7.28 -21.34
CA ALA A 553 -46.30 6.98 -20.78
C ALA A 553 -46.18 5.95 -19.66
N THR A 554 -46.95 6.14 -18.58
CA THR A 554 -47.07 5.14 -17.53
C THR A 554 -47.63 3.85 -18.11
N ARG A 555 -46.96 2.73 -17.85
CA ARG A 555 -47.38 1.39 -18.27
C ARG A 555 -47.50 0.52 -17.04
N LEU A 556 -48.63 -0.19 -16.95
CA LEU A 556 -48.87 -1.23 -15.96
C LEU A 556 -49.03 -2.52 -16.74
N SER A 557 -48.07 -3.44 -16.58
CA SER A 557 -48.15 -4.76 -17.20
C SER A 557 -49.17 -5.62 -16.47
N ASP A 558 -49.12 -5.58 -15.13
CA ASP A 558 -50.03 -6.26 -14.21
C ASP A 558 -50.21 -5.43 -12.92
N ILE A 559 -51.42 -5.44 -12.34
CA ILE A 559 -51.69 -4.84 -11.02
C ILE A 559 -51.84 -6.00 -10.02
N PRO A 560 -50.85 -6.26 -9.15
CA PRO A 560 -50.99 -7.24 -8.09
C PRO A 560 -52.04 -6.77 -7.08
N LEU A 561 -53.18 -7.45 -7.12
CA LEU A 561 -54.29 -7.33 -6.18
C LEU A 561 -54.25 -8.56 -5.26
N THR A 562 -54.00 -8.37 -3.97
CA THR A 562 -54.15 -9.43 -2.97
C THR A 562 -55.35 -9.14 -2.09
N VAL A 563 -56.32 -10.04 -2.09
CA VAL A 563 -57.43 -10.00 -1.14
C VAL A 563 -56.97 -10.68 0.14
N GLN A 564 -56.89 -9.95 1.25
CA GLN A 564 -56.57 -10.52 2.54
C GLN A 564 -57.75 -11.36 3.09
N GLN A 565 -57.49 -12.19 4.12
CA GLN A 565 -58.54 -13.00 4.75
C GLN A 565 -59.68 -12.17 5.37
N ASP A 566 -59.43 -10.90 5.70
CA ASP A 566 -60.43 -9.97 6.23
C ASP A 566 -61.22 -9.21 5.15
N GLY A 567 -60.98 -9.51 3.88
CA GLY A 567 -61.64 -8.87 2.74
C GLY A 567 -61.04 -7.51 2.34
N SER A 568 -59.98 -7.05 2.99
CA SER A 568 -59.23 -5.88 2.54
C SER A 568 -58.47 -6.18 1.24
N LEU A 569 -58.38 -5.17 0.38
CA LEU A 569 -57.63 -5.22 -0.87
C LEU A 569 -56.27 -4.56 -0.67
N LEU A 570 -55.23 -5.38 -0.78
CA LEU A 570 -53.87 -4.89 -0.97
C LEU A 570 -53.66 -4.65 -2.46
N VAL A 571 -53.36 -3.41 -2.82
CA VAL A 571 -52.83 -3.07 -4.14
C VAL A 571 -51.35 -2.78 -3.96
N PHE A 572 -50.52 -3.57 -4.65
CA PHE A 572 -49.07 -3.57 -4.43
C PHE A 572 -48.65 -3.91 -2.99
N GLY A 573 -49.47 -4.62 -2.21
CA GLY A 573 -49.14 -4.94 -0.80
C GLY A 573 -49.48 -3.82 0.20
N ALA A 574 -49.98 -2.67 -0.27
CA ALA A 574 -50.50 -1.60 0.59
C ALA A 574 -52.03 -1.68 0.70
N ASP A 575 -52.55 -1.56 1.91
CA ASP A 575 -53.99 -1.47 2.15
C ASP A 575 -54.50 -0.13 1.62
N LEU A 576 -55.45 -0.19 0.69
CA LEU A 576 -56.04 1.01 0.10
C LEU A 576 -57.05 1.70 1.03
N GLY A 577 -57.35 1.13 2.21
CA GLY A 577 -58.36 1.67 3.12
C GLY A 577 -59.77 1.67 2.52
N LEU A 578 -59.95 0.94 1.41
CA LEU A 578 -61.25 0.65 0.83
C LEU A 578 -61.84 -0.43 1.73
N GLY A 579 -62.76 -0.04 2.62
CA GLY A 579 -63.35 -0.94 3.62
C GLY A 579 -63.81 -2.28 3.04
N SER A 580 -63.84 -3.31 3.90
CA SER A 580 -64.13 -4.72 3.55
C SER A 580 -65.24 -4.84 2.50
N LEU A 581 -64.92 -5.52 1.39
CA LEU A 581 -65.86 -5.83 0.31
C LEU A 581 -67.01 -6.76 0.76
#